data_AF-A0A328YL08-F1
#
_entry.id   AF-A0A328YL08-F1
#
_cell.length_a   1.000
_cell.length_b   1.000
_cell.length_c   1.000
_cell.angle_alpha   90.00
_cell.angle_beta   90.00
_cell.angle_gamma   90.00
#
_symmetry.space_group_name_H-M   'P 1'
#
loop_
_entity.id
_entity.type
_entity.pdbx_description
1 polymer ?
#
loop_
_entity_poly.entity_id
_entity_poly.type
_entity_poly.pdbx_seq_one_letter_code
_entity_poly.pdbx_strand_id
1 'polypeptide(L)'
;MKTISFNLFKVVKFVAMNEKFNSKELLEGEDYYLTVEGYRCFTEKYHLKRGYCCKSGCKHCPYGFDKKTGEMKKMNNSKHSDKPK
;
A
#
# COMPACT_ATOMS: atom_id res chain seq x y z
N MET A 1 18.94 41.99 30.01
CA MET A 1 17.57 41.50 29.77
C MET A 1 17.35 41.16 28.28
N LYS A 2 18.11 40.20 27.72
CA LYS A 2 18.00 39.76 26.31
C LYS A 2 18.15 38.23 26.16
N THR A 3 17.79 37.47 27.19
CA THR A 3 17.92 36.00 27.21
C THR A 3 16.57 35.27 27.34
N ILE A 4 15.51 36.00 27.69
CA ILE A 4 14.16 35.44 27.87
C ILE A 4 13.42 35.28 26.51
N SER A 5 13.68 36.17 25.54
CA SER A 5 13.00 36.15 24.22
C SER A 5 13.42 34.99 23.30
N PHE A 6 14.65 34.47 23.44
CA PHE A 6 15.13 33.35 22.61
C PHE A 6 14.56 31.99 23.02
N ASN A 7 14.17 31.82 24.29
CA ASN A 7 13.64 30.55 24.80
C ASN A 7 12.14 30.36 24.50
N LEU A 8 11.37 31.45 24.37
CA LEU A 8 9.96 31.35 24.00
C LEU A 8 9.78 30.87 22.54
N PHE A 9 10.63 31.34 21.63
CA PHE A 9 10.52 31.02 20.20
C PHE A 9 10.84 29.54 19.87
N LYS A 10 11.68 28.88 20.69
CA LYS A 10 12.03 27.47 20.51
C LYS A 10 10.89 26.52 20.87
N VAL A 11 10.06 26.87 21.86
CA VAL A 11 8.92 26.04 22.29
C VAL A 11 7.81 26.04 21.23
N VAL A 12 7.55 27.17 20.57
CA VAL A 12 6.46 27.26 19.56
C VAL A 12 6.74 26.43 18.31
N LYS A 13 8.02 26.27 17.91
CA LYS A 13 8.38 25.48 16.73
C LYS A 13 8.15 23.97 16.95
N PHE A 14 8.21 23.48 18.19
CA PHE A 14 8.07 22.06 18.50
C PHE A 14 6.62 21.56 18.38
N VAL A 15 5.61 22.42 18.59
CA VAL A 15 4.18 22.04 18.56
C VAL A 15 3.61 21.89 17.14
N ALA A 16 4.27 22.41 16.11
CA ALA A 16 3.71 22.54 14.76
C ALA A 16 4.08 21.43 13.76
N MET A 17 4.56 20.26 14.20
CA MET A 17 4.74 19.11 13.30
C MET A 17 3.39 18.41 13.09
N ASN A 18 2.62 19.01 12.17
CA ASN A 18 1.36 18.53 11.62
C ASN A 18 1.42 17.03 11.28
N GLU A 19 0.46 16.33 11.85
CA GLU A 19 0.11 14.95 11.65
C GLU A 19 -0.23 14.67 10.17
N LYS A 20 0.77 14.38 9.35
CA LYS A 20 0.53 13.68 8.08
C LYS A 20 0.40 12.20 8.37
N PHE A 21 -0.77 11.80 8.87
CA PHE A 21 -1.22 10.42 8.80
C PHE A 21 -1.22 10.00 7.32
N ASN A 22 -0.17 9.31 6.88
CA ASN A 22 -0.17 8.56 5.63
C ASN A 22 -0.94 7.24 5.84
N SER A 23 -2.15 7.35 6.40
CA SER A 23 -3.09 6.24 6.42
C SER A 23 -3.65 6.14 5.00
N LYS A 24 -2.95 5.40 4.14
CA LYS A 24 -3.59 4.84 2.94
C LYS A 24 -4.69 3.90 3.43
N GLU A 25 -5.86 4.46 3.69
CA GLU A 25 -7.03 3.68 4.01
C GLU A 25 -7.30 2.70 2.87
N LEU A 26 -7.56 1.44 3.24
CA LEU A 26 -7.89 0.41 2.29
C LEU A 26 -9.35 0.59 1.91
N LEU A 27 -9.61 0.80 0.62
CA LEU A 27 -10.97 0.96 0.11
C LEU A 27 -11.56 -0.41 -0.24
N GLU A 28 -12.68 -0.76 0.39
CA GLU A 28 -13.45 -1.95 0.03
C GLU A 28 -14.04 -1.79 -1.39
N GLY A 29 -13.95 -2.84 -2.21
CA GLY A 29 -14.30 -2.83 -3.63
C GLY A 29 -13.16 -2.40 -4.56
N GLU A 30 -12.21 -1.60 -4.09
CA GLU A 30 -11.01 -1.25 -4.87
C GLU A 30 -9.80 -2.09 -4.50
N ASP A 31 -9.39 -2.02 -3.23
CA ASP A 31 -8.15 -2.62 -2.73
C ASP A 31 -8.38 -4.05 -2.23
N TYR A 32 -9.57 -4.31 -1.70
CA TYR A 32 -9.96 -5.64 -1.27
C TYR A 32 -11.47 -5.82 -1.35
N TYR A 33 -11.92 -7.06 -1.31
CA TYR A 33 -13.31 -7.43 -1.08
C TYR A 33 -13.39 -8.46 0.05
N LEU A 34 -14.53 -8.49 0.73
CA LEU A 34 -14.83 -9.54 1.69
C LEU A 34 -15.51 -10.71 0.98
N THR A 35 -15.00 -11.91 1.21
CA THR A 35 -15.67 -13.15 0.79
C THR A 35 -16.84 -13.45 1.73
N VAL A 36 -17.78 -14.29 1.29
CA VAL A 36 -18.91 -14.76 2.12
C VAL A 36 -18.46 -15.45 3.41
N GLU A 37 -17.24 -16.00 3.40
CA GLU A 37 -16.60 -16.64 4.55
C GLU A 37 -15.93 -15.63 5.51
N GLY A 38 -15.97 -14.32 5.19
CA GLY A 38 -15.40 -13.25 5.98
C GLY A 38 -13.90 -12.98 5.73
N TYR A 39 -13.28 -13.63 4.73
CA TYR A 39 -11.88 -13.36 4.39
C TYR A 39 -11.74 -12.09 3.54
N ARG A 40 -10.75 -11.26 3.91
CA ARG A 40 -10.29 -10.12 3.12
C ARG A 40 -9.40 -10.59 1.97
N CYS A 41 -9.91 -10.49 0.75
CA CYS A 41 -9.18 -10.82 -0.48
C CYS A 41 -8.72 -9.54 -1.18
N PHE A 42 -7.40 -9.34 -1.26
CA PHE A 42 -6.81 -8.18 -1.92
C PHE A 42 -6.85 -8.30 -3.44
N THR A 43 -7.12 -7.16 -4.10
CA THR A 43 -7.16 -7.05 -5.55
C THR A 43 -5.76 -6.76 -6.12
N GLU A 44 -5.66 -6.86 -7.43
CA GLU A 44 -4.44 -6.44 -8.16
C GLU A 44 -4.09 -4.97 -7.92
N LYS A 45 -5.11 -4.08 -7.84
CA LYS A 45 -4.93 -2.64 -7.59
C LYS A 45 -4.20 -2.38 -6.28
N TYR A 46 -4.57 -3.09 -5.22
CA TYR A 46 -3.87 -2.99 -3.94
C TYR A 46 -2.40 -3.40 -4.06
N HIS A 47 -2.12 -4.47 -4.78
CA HIS A 47 -0.74 -4.94 -4.99
C HIS A 47 0.09 -3.98 -5.86
N LEU A 48 -0.54 -3.25 -6.78
CA LEU A 48 0.09 -2.16 -7.53
C LEU A 48 0.34 -0.93 -6.64
N LYS A 49 -0.66 -0.50 -5.85
CA LYS A 49 -0.51 0.61 -4.87
C LYS A 49 0.58 0.33 -3.82
N ARG A 50 0.80 -0.96 -3.49
CA ARG A 50 1.88 -1.42 -2.61
C ARG A 50 3.26 -1.25 -3.23
N GLY A 51 3.38 -1.37 -4.55
CA GLY A 51 4.60 -1.10 -5.31
C GLY A 51 5.69 -2.19 -5.24
N TYR A 52 5.45 -3.33 -4.60
CA TYR A 52 6.40 -4.45 -4.60
C TYR A 52 5.73 -5.82 -4.47
N CYS A 53 6.39 -6.87 -4.98
CA CYS A 53 5.99 -8.26 -4.81
C CYS A 53 6.47 -8.81 -3.46
N CYS A 54 5.56 -9.32 -2.64
CA CYS A 54 5.88 -9.93 -1.34
C CYS A 54 6.20 -11.43 -1.41
N LYS A 55 6.22 -12.03 -2.61
CA LYS A 55 6.52 -13.46 -2.84
C LYS A 55 5.65 -14.44 -2.02
N SER A 56 4.43 -14.03 -1.65
CA SER A 56 3.51 -14.87 -0.88
C SER A 56 2.66 -15.81 -1.76
N GLY A 57 2.69 -15.65 -3.09
CA GLY A 57 1.88 -16.45 -4.02
C GLY A 57 0.40 -16.04 -4.04
N CYS A 58 0.12 -14.74 -4.04
CA CYS A 58 -1.24 -14.20 -4.08
C CYS A 58 -1.94 -14.55 -5.40
N LYS A 59 -3.25 -14.83 -5.35
CA LYS A 59 -4.05 -15.17 -6.54
C LYS A 59 -4.13 -14.05 -7.57
N HIS A 60 -4.13 -12.79 -7.12
CA HIS A 60 -4.20 -11.58 -7.96
C HIS A 60 -2.86 -10.85 -8.03
N CYS A 61 -1.74 -11.60 -8.06
CA CYS A 61 -0.41 -10.99 -8.11
C CYS A 61 -0.14 -10.38 -9.50
N PRO A 62 0.03 -9.04 -9.63
CA PRO A 62 0.37 -8.42 -10.91
C PRO A 62 1.77 -8.79 -11.40
N TYR A 63 2.64 -9.25 -10.50
CA TYR A 63 4.04 -9.56 -10.80
C TYR A 63 4.28 -11.00 -11.26
N GLY A 64 3.25 -11.84 -11.29
CA GLY A 64 3.37 -13.22 -11.80
C GLY A 64 4.28 -14.13 -10.97
N PHE A 65 4.34 -13.96 -9.64
CA PHE A 65 5.12 -14.84 -8.77
C PHE A 65 4.43 -16.20 -8.56
N ASP A 66 5.11 -17.27 -8.93
CA ASP A 66 4.63 -18.64 -8.75
C ASP A 66 5.24 -19.27 -7.48
N LYS A 67 4.40 -19.47 -6.43
CA LYS A 67 4.84 -20.08 -5.15
C LYS A 67 5.42 -21.49 -5.29
N LYS A 68 5.01 -22.23 -6.33
CA LYS A 68 5.45 -23.61 -6.56
C LYS A 68 6.89 -23.70 -7.07
N THR A 69 7.28 -22.79 -7.96
CA THR A 69 8.62 -22.76 -8.56
C THR A 69 9.55 -21.79 -7.86
N GLY A 70 9.01 -20.80 -7.13
CA GLY A 70 9.79 -19.73 -6.51
C GLY A 70 10.27 -18.68 -7.50
N GLU A 71 9.76 -18.72 -8.73
CA GLU A 71 10.21 -17.88 -9.84
C GLU A 71 9.16 -16.82 -10.22
N MET A 72 9.63 -15.75 -10.86
CA MET A 72 8.78 -14.69 -11.41
C MET A 72 8.56 -14.97 -12.90
N LYS A 73 7.31 -15.14 -13.34
CA LYS A 73 7.02 -15.30 -14.78
C LYS A 73 7.32 -14.00 -15.52
N LYS A 74 8.09 -14.11 -16.62
CA LYS A 74 8.26 -13.01 -17.58
C LYS A 74 6.95 -12.80 -18.32
N MET A 75 6.19 -11.78 -17.96
CA MET A 75 5.02 -11.36 -18.73
C MET A 75 5.47 -10.44 -19.86
N ASN A 76 5.35 -10.90 -21.11
CA ASN A 76 5.49 -10.03 -22.28
C ASN A 76 4.21 -9.20 -22.39
N ASN A 77 4.33 -7.88 -22.19
CA ASN A 77 3.22 -6.94 -22.15
C ASN A 77 2.39 -6.96 -23.44
N SER A 78 1.33 -7.77 -23.43
CA SER A 78 0.15 -7.58 -24.25
C SER A 78 -1.03 -8.15 -23.46
N LYS A 79 -2.08 -7.36 -23.28
CA LYS A 79 -3.35 -7.69 -22.59
C LYS A 79 -3.38 -7.41 -21.08
N HIS A 80 -3.33 -6.13 -20.73
CA HIS A 80 -4.16 -5.63 -19.62
C HIS A 80 -5.56 -5.37 -20.19
N SER A 81 -6.39 -6.41 -20.21
CA SER A 81 -7.80 -6.28 -20.55
C SER A 81 -8.55 -7.29 -19.70
N ASP A 82 -9.10 -6.77 -18.62
CA ASP A 82 -10.43 -7.08 -18.10
C ASP A 82 -10.87 -8.53 -18.31
N LYS A 83 -10.69 -9.37 -17.30
CA LYS A 83 -11.59 -10.51 -17.14
C LYS A 83 -11.93 -10.73 -15.67
N PRO A 84 -13.16 -10.43 -15.24
CA PRO A 84 -13.63 -10.94 -13.96
C PRO A 84 -13.71 -12.47 -14.09
N LYS A 85 -13.07 -13.16 -13.14
CA LYS A 85 -13.29 -14.59 -12.93
C LYS A 85 -14.46 -14.78 -11.99
#